data_AF-A0A6A5S9X8-F1
#
_entry.id   AF-A0A6A5S9X8-F1
#
_cell.length_a   1.000
_cell.length_b   1.000
_cell.length_c   1.000
_cell.angle_alpha   90.00
_cell.angle_beta   90.00
_cell.angle_gamma   90.00
#
_symmetry.space_group_name_H-M   'P 1'
#
loop_
_entity.id
_entity.type
_entity.pdbx_description
1 polymer ?
#
loop_
_entity_poly.entity_id
_entity_poly.type
_entity_poly.pdbx_seq_one_letter_code
_entity_poly.pdbx_strand_id
1 'polypeptide(L)'
;MSKRKKFDDNRQSINDYVIKSAEKQKERIKYWGKLDAAIKMAFLTTIPREVYEAIQGLQNAAEQCREIARRYRDEGLNEACTAWAEFFKLRCADCTNTLKFTDKFRASLNKLKDMKLDLPVDPGEACGTGRG
;
A
#
# COMPACT_ATOMS: atom_id res chain seq x y z
N MET A 1 -55.15 25.05 -23.57
CA MET A 1 -54.65 24.07 -22.58
C MET A 1 -54.53 24.74 -21.21
N SER A 2 -55.18 24.18 -20.18
CA SER A 2 -55.30 24.79 -18.84
C SER A 2 -53.99 24.80 -18.06
N LYS A 3 -53.73 25.86 -17.28
CA LYS A 3 -52.51 26.04 -16.45
C LYS A 3 -52.25 24.86 -15.50
N ARG A 4 -53.31 24.17 -15.04
CA ARG A 4 -53.22 22.96 -14.21
C ARG A 4 -52.52 21.81 -14.93
N LYS A 5 -52.88 21.55 -16.19
CA LYS A 5 -52.28 20.47 -16.98
C LYS A 5 -50.76 20.67 -17.13
N LYS A 6 -50.33 21.90 -17.42
CA LYS A 6 -48.88 22.24 -17.48
C LYS A 6 -48.16 22.02 -16.14
N PHE A 7 -48.82 22.29 -15.03
CA PHE A 7 -48.25 22.08 -13.70
C PHE A 7 -48.11 20.58 -13.39
N ASP A 8 -49.16 19.80 -13.66
CA ASP A 8 -49.16 18.34 -13.44
C ASP A 8 -48.13 17.64 -14.33
N ASP A 9 -48.05 18.02 -15.61
CA ASP A 9 -47.05 17.51 -16.56
C ASP A 9 -45.61 17.81 -16.09
N ASN A 10 -45.36 19.03 -15.58
CA ASN A 10 -44.05 19.42 -15.08
C ASN A 10 -43.68 18.66 -13.79
N ARG A 11 -44.64 18.50 -12.87
CA ARG A 11 -44.46 17.72 -11.63
C ARG A 11 -44.15 16.25 -11.94
N GLN A 12 -44.86 15.66 -12.90
CA GLN A 12 -44.61 14.29 -13.33
C GLN A 12 -43.22 14.16 -13.95
N SER A 13 -42.81 15.07 -14.84
CA SER A 13 -41.48 15.05 -15.45
C SER A 13 -40.35 15.15 -14.42
N ILE A 14 -40.51 15.94 -13.35
CA ILE A 14 -39.53 16.05 -12.28
C ILE A 14 -39.44 14.73 -11.49
N ASN A 15 -40.59 14.15 -11.14
CA ASN A 15 -40.63 12.88 -10.44
C ASN A 15 -39.99 11.75 -11.26
N ASP A 16 -40.32 11.66 -12.55
CA ASP A 16 -39.75 10.65 -13.45
C ASP A 16 -38.22 10.81 -13.56
N TYR A 17 -37.73 12.04 -13.62
CA TYR A 17 -36.29 12.32 -13.62
C TYR A 17 -35.60 11.88 -12.31
N VAL A 18 -36.22 12.16 -11.17
CA VAL A 18 -35.69 11.76 -9.85
C VAL A 18 -35.67 10.24 -9.72
N ILE A 19 -36.76 9.55 -10.10
CA ILE A 19 -36.87 8.09 -10.06
C ILE A 19 -35.78 7.47 -10.95
N LYS A 20 -35.66 7.92 -12.21
CA LYS A 20 -34.66 7.41 -13.14
C LYS A 20 -33.22 7.63 -12.64
N SER A 21 -32.98 8.77 -11.98
CA SER A 21 -31.68 9.07 -11.37
C SER A 21 -31.38 8.15 -10.18
N ALA A 22 -32.39 7.88 -9.34
CA ALA A 22 -32.28 6.96 -8.21
C ALA A 22 -32.04 5.52 -8.66
N GLU A 23 -32.71 5.06 -9.72
CA GLU A 23 -32.48 3.74 -10.33
C GLU A 23 -31.05 3.61 -10.84
N LYS A 24 -30.53 4.63 -11.53
CA LYS A 24 -29.14 4.65 -12.01
C LYS A 24 -28.13 4.60 -10.87
N GLN A 25 -28.39 5.30 -9.76
CA GLN A 25 -27.59 5.25 -8.54
C GLN A 25 -27.61 3.84 -7.92
N LYS A 26 -28.79 3.22 -7.83
CA LYS A 26 -28.97 1.87 -7.31
C LYS A 26 -28.16 0.83 -8.10
N GLU A 27 -28.20 0.90 -9.44
CA GLU A 27 -27.41 0.00 -10.28
C GLU A 27 -25.89 0.21 -10.11
N ARG A 28 -25.46 1.47 -9.94
CA ARG A 28 -24.05 1.75 -9.62
C ARG A 28 -23.63 1.15 -8.28
N ILE A 29 -24.43 1.31 -7.23
CA ILE A 29 -24.15 0.73 -5.90
C ILE A 29 -24.05 -0.79 -6.01
N LYS A 30 -24.97 -1.43 -6.75
CA LYS A 30 -24.94 -2.87 -7.00
C LYS A 30 -23.67 -3.30 -7.73
N TYR A 31 -23.24 -2.54 -8.74
CA TYR A 31 -22.00 -2.80 -9.45
C TYR A 31 -20.77 -2.68 -8.53
N TRP A 32 -20.69 -1.62 -7.72
CA TRP A 32 -19.61 -1.45 -6.73
C TRP A 32 -19.59 -2.57 -5.69
N GLY A 33 -20.76 -3.02 -5.23
CA GLY A 33 -20.85 -4.17 -4.32
C GLY A 33 -20.30 -5.46 -4.92
N LYS A 34 -20.49 -5.69 -6.22
CA LYS A 34 -19.88 -6.84 -6.93
C LYS A 34 -18.36 -6.73 -6.99
N LEU A 35 -17.83 -5.54 -7.26
CA LEU A 35 -16.38 -5.29 -7.29
C LEU A 35 -15.76 -5.48 -5.90
N ASP A 36 -16.40 -4.95 -4.85
CA ASP A 36 -15.96 -5.13 -3.46
C ASP A 36 -15.86 -6.62 -3.09
N ALA A 37 -16.90 -7.40 -3.45
CA ALA A 37 -16.90 -8.84 -3.24
C ALA A 37 -15.80 -9.56 -4.05
N ALA A 38 -15.59 -9.19 -5.31
CA ALA A 38 -14.54 -9.78 -6.14
C ALA A 38 -13.14 -9.53 -5.56
N ILE A 39 -12.88 -8.31 -5.05
CA ILE A 39 -11.61 -7.97 -4.40
C ILE A 39 -11.44 -8.74 -3.10
N LYS A 40 -12.49 -8.84 -2.27
CA LYS A 40 -12.48 -9.68 -1.05
C LYS A 40 -12.17 -11.15 -1.36
N MET A 41 -12.72 -11.69 -2.44
CA MET A 41 -12.39 -13.04 -2.91
C MET A 41 -10.94 -13.16 -3.37
N ALA A 42 -10.38 -12.13 -4.00
CA ALA A 42 -8.97 -12.11 -4.37
C ALA A 42 -8.06 -12.10 -3.13
N PHE A 43 -8.42 -11.38 -2.06
CA PHE A 43 -7.66 -11.41 -0.81
C PHE A 43 -7.64 -12.80 -0.18
N LEU A 44 -8.78 -13.49 -0.16
CA LEU A 44 -8.90 -14.85 0.36
C LEU A 44 -7.93 -15.85 -0.30
N THR A 45 -7.58 -15.63 -1.58
CA THR A 45 -6.74 -16.55 -2.35
C THR A 45 -5.28 -16.11 -2.44
N THR A 46 -5.00 -14.83 -2.29
CA THR A 46 -3.65 -14.26 -2.52
C THR A 46 -2.91 -13.90 -1.23
N ILE A 47 -3.61 -13.76 -0.10
CA ILE A 47 -3.02 -13.26 1.15
C ILE A 47 -2.91 -14.40 2.17
N PRO A 48 -1.82 -14.45 2.98
CA PRO A 48 -1.72 -15.38 4.10
C PRO A 48 -2.92 -15.30 5.05
N ARG A 49 -3.29 -16.44 5.60
CA ARG A 49 -4.49 -16.58 6.43
C ARG A 49 -4.47 -15.65 7.64
N GLU A 50 -3.32 -15.48 8.27
CA GLU A 50 -3.11 -14.66 9.45
C GLU A 50 -3.39 -13.18 9.16
N VAL A 51 -2.98 -12.71 7.98
CA VAL A 51 -3.22 -11.34 7.53
C VAL A 51 -4.69 -11.16 7.15
N TYR A 52 -5.31 -12.18 6.53
CA TYR A 52 -6.73 -12.15 6.19
C TYR A 52 -7.64 -12.10 7.43
N GLU A 53 -7.36 -12.90 8.45
CA GLU A 53 -8.13 -12.93 9.72
C GLU A 53 -8.11 -11.59 10.45
N ALA A 54 -7.05 -10.79 10.28
CA ALA A 54 -6.93 -9.47 10.87
C ALA A 54 -7.74 -8.39 10.13
N ILE A 55 -8.00 -8.54 8.85
CA ILE A 55 -8.71 -7.55 8.01
C ILE A 55 -10.20 -7.88 7.81
N GLN A 56 -10.64 -9.09 8.18
CA GLN A 56 -12.02 -9.55 7.96
C GLN A 56 -13.09 -8.66 8.63
N GLY A 57 -12.73 -7.94 9.71
CA GLY A 57 -13.62 -7.04 10.45
C GLY A 57 -13.82 -5.66 9.81
N LEU A 58 -13.08 -5.34 8.74
CA LEU A 58 -13.15 -4.05 8.06
C LEU A 58 -14.31 -4.00 7.06
N GLN A 59 -14.91 -2.82 6.90
CA GLN A 59 -16.21 -2.68 6.23
C GLN A 59 -16.12 -2.92 4.72
N ASN A 60 -15.10 -2.37 4.08
CA ASN A 60 -14.94 -2.40 2.63
C ASN A 60 -13.54 -2.86 2.22
N ALA A 61 -13.42 -3.32 0.98
CA ALA A 61 -12.17 -3.81 0.42
C ALA A 61 -11.08 -2.74 0.37
N ALA A 62 -11.42 -1.46 0.30
CA ALA A 62 -10.46 -0.36 0.29
C ALA A 62 -9.77 -0.17 1.66
N GLU A 63 -10.50 -0.30 2.76
CA GLU A 63 -9.93 -0.34 4.12
C GLU A 63 -9.06 -1.58 4.31
N GLN A 64 -9.53 -2.73 3.84
CA GLN A 64 -8.75 -3.97 3.86
C GLN A 64 -7.43 -3.82 3.10
N CYS A 65 -7.46 -3.31 1.86
CA CYS A 65 -6.26 -3.01 1.07
C CYS A 65 -5.27 -2.11 1.81
N ARG A 66 -5.76 -1.04 2.45
CA ARG A 66 -4.90 -0.10 3.18
C ARG A 66 -4.24 -0.76 4.38
N GLU A 67 -4.97 -1.58 5.12
CA GLU A 67 -4.41 -2.29 6.26
C GLU A 67 -3.41 -3.38 5.84
N ILE A 68 -3.69 -4.11 4.75
CA ILE A 68 -2.74 -5.04 4.13
C ILE A 68 -1.44 -4.31 3.78
N ALA A 69 -1.54 -3.20 3.05
CA ALA A 69 -0.38 -2.42 2.61
C ALA A 69 0.41 -1.82 3.79
N ARG A 70 -0.29 -1.38 4.84
CA ARG A 70 0.33 -0.89 6.08
C ARG A 70 1.10 -2.00 6.78
N ARG A 71 0.50 -3.18 6.93
CA ARG A 71 1.14 -4.33 7.56
C ARG A 71 2.38 -4.78 6.82
N TYR A 72 2.32 -4.98 5.50
CA TYR A 72 3.52 -5.36 4.75
C TYR A 72 4.63 -4.30 4.81
N ARG A 73 4.27 -3.02 4.90
CA ARG A 73 5.25 -1.95 5.12
C ARG A 73 5.89 -2.05 6.51
N ASP A 74 5.08 -2.18 7.55
CA ASP A 74 5.54 -2.17 8.94
C ASP A 74 6.23 -3.49 9.33
N GLU A 75 5.72 -4.62 8.88
CA GLU A 75 6.29 -5.97 9.07
C GLU A 75 7.60 -6.10 8.27
N GLY A 76 7.65 -5.63 7.01
CA GLY A 76 8.90 -5.62 6.24
C GLY A 76 9.98 -4.74 6.88
N LEU A 77 9.59 -3.59 7.46
CA LEU A 77 10.49 -2.74 8.25
C LEU A 77 10.96 -3.44 9.53
N ASN A 78 10.05 -4.13 10.24
CA ASN A 78 10.38 -4.84 11.48
C ASN A 78 11.27 -6.06 11.23
N GLU A 79 11.03 -6.83 10.16
CA GLU A 79 11.88 -7.97 9.78
C GLU A 79 13.29 -7.51 9.44
N ALA A 80 13.43 -6.44 8.64
CA ALA A 80 14.74 -5.87 8.33
C ALA A 80 15.46 -5.39 9.61
N CYS A 81 14.78 -4.64 10.47
CA CYS A 81 15.34 -4.19 11.75
C CYS A 81 15.73 -5.36 12.66
N THR A 82 14.93 -6.42 12.69
CA THR A 82 15.19 -7.62 13.50
C THR A 82 16.38 -8.41 12.95
N ALA A 83 16.46 -8.60 11.62
CA ALA A 83 17.60 -9.23 10.97
C ALA A 83 18.90 -8.45 11.23
N TRP A 84 18.86 -7.12 11.16
CA TRP A 84 19.99 -6.26 11.53
C TRP A 84 20.34 -6.41 13.02
N ALA A 85 19.35 -6.44 13.92
CA ALA A 85 19.59 -6.60 15.35
C ALA A 85 20.22 -7.97 15.68
N GLU A 86 19.71 -9.06 15.10
CA GLU A 86 20.27 -10.41 15.26
C GLU A 86 21.69 -10.50 14.69
N PHE A 87 21.94 -9.89 13.53
CA PHE A 87 23.28 -9.77 12.96
C PHE A 87 24.24 -9.06 13.93
N PHE A 88 23.82 -7.96 14.55
CA PHE A 88 24.63 -7.27 15.56
C PHE A 88 24.84 -8.11 16.82
N LYS A 89 23.82 -8.83 17.30
CA LYS A 89 23.95 -9.76 18.45
C LYS A 89 24.97 -10.86 18.17
N LEU A 90 24.92 -11.49 17.00
CA LEU A 90 25.89 -12.51 16.57
C LEU A 90 27.33 -11.95 16.55
N ARG A 91 27.52 -10.75 15.99
CA ARG A 91 28.83 -10.07 15.97
C ARG A 91 29.33 -9.66 17.35
N CYS A 92 28.42 -9.30 18.26
CA CYS A 92 28.75 -9.02 19.65
C CYS A 92 29.09 -10.29 20.43
N ALA A 93 28.45 -11.43 20.14
CA ALA A 93 28.75 -12.71 20.78
C ALA A 93 30.20 -13.17 20.53
N ASP A 94 30.73 -12.91 19.32
CA ASP A 94 32.14 -13.16 18.97
C ASP A 94 33.12 -12.16 19.63
N CYS A 95 32.61 -11.13 20.29
CA CYS A 95 33.40 -10.08 20.93
C CYS A 95 33.11 -10.05 22.43
N THR A 96 33.94 -10.74 23.21
CA THR A 96 33.88 -10.80 24.69
C THR A 96 33.88 -9.44 25.42
N ASN A 97 34.11 -8.33 24.71
CA ASN A 97 34.05 -6.96 25.23
C ASN A 97 33.55 -6.00 24.14
N THR A 98 32.61 -5.11 24.50
CA THR A 98 32.05 -4.03 23.67
C THR A 98 33.11 -3.16 22.97
N LEU A 99 34.26 -2.94 23.61
CA LEU A 99 35.37 -2.18 23.02
C LEU A 99 35.95 -2.88 21.78
N LYS A 100 36.19 -4.20 21.88
CA LYS A 100 36.71 -5.01 20.76
C LYS A 100 35.71 -5.09 19.61
N PHE A 101 34.42 -5.14 19.91
CA PHE A 101 33.37 -5.04 18.90
C PHE A 101 33.44 -3.69 18.17
N THR A 102 33.50 -2.59 18.93
CA THR A 102 33.53 -1.23 18.37
C THR A 102 34.75 -1.01 17.48
N ASP A 103 35.92 -1.51 17.88
CA ASP A 103 37.15 -1.43 17.08
C ASP A 103 37.06 -2.25 15.79
N LYS A 104 36.58 -3.50 15.87
CA LYS A 104 36.39 -4.36 14.69
C LYS A 104 35.32 -3.80 13.75
N PHE A 105 34.25 -3.23 14.29
CA PHE A 105 33.18 -2.61 13.52
C PHE A 105 33.68 -1.35 12.79
N ARG A 106 34.38 -0.46 13.50
CA ARG A 106 35.02 0.73 12.89
C ARG A 106 36.05 0.34 11.83
N ALA A 107 36.87 -0.68 12.08
CA ALA A 107 37.81 -1.20 11.09
C ALA A 107 37.10 -1.78 9.85
N SER A 108 35.95 -2.45 10.03
CA SER A 108 35.15 -2.97 8.92
C SER A 108 34.51 -1.86 8.09
N LEU A 109 33.98 -0.81 8.75
CA LEU A 109 33.44 0.37 8.07
C LEU A 109 34.52 1.13 7.30
N ASN A 110 35.73 1.26 7.85
CA ASN A 110 36.84 1.88 7.15
C ASN A 110 37.23 1.06 5.91
N LYS A 111 37.30 -0.28 6.01
CA LYS A 111 37.51 -1.14 4.83
C LYS A 111 36.45 -0.95 3.74
N LEU A 112 35.18 -0.79 4.12
CA LEU A 112 34.10 -0.52 3.16
C LEU A 112 34.23 0.85 2.49
N LYS A 113 34.70 1.87 3.21
CA LYS A 113 35.02 3.19 2.64
C LYS A 113 36.23 3.13 1.71
N ASP A 114 37.24 2.35 2.07
CA ASP A 114 38.47 2.18 1.28
C ASP A 114 38.23 1.35 0.02
N MET A 115 37.23 0.46 0.03
CA MET A 115 36.85 -0.36 -1.12
C MET A 115 36.28 0.44 -2.30
N LYS A 116 36.06 1.76 -2.17
CA LYS A 116 35.47 2.63 -3.20
C LYS A 116 34.35 1.89 -3.95
N LEU A 117 33.38 1.39 -3.19
CA LEU A 117 32.18 0.77 -3.74
C LEU A 117 31.39 1.87 -4.45
N ASP A 118 31.77 2.12 -5.70
CA ASP A 118 30.98 2.92 -6.62
C ASP A 118 29.68 2.14 -6.80
N LEU A 119 28.60 2.67 -6.21
CA LEU A 119 27.27 2.20 -6.50
C LEU A 119 27.08 2.31 -8.03
N PRO A 120 26.53 1.28 -8.70
CA PRO A 120 26.24 1.38 -10.12
C PRO A 120 25.37 2.62 -10.33
N VAL A 121 25.86 3.53 -11.17
CA VAL A 121 25.13 4.74 -11.57
C VAL A 121 23.81 4.28 -12.16
N ASP A 122 22.70 4.79 -11.61
CA ASP A 122 21.38 4.57 -12.18
C ASP A 122 21.43 4.88 -13.68
N PRO A 123 20.93 4.01 -14.58
CA PRO A 123 20.97 4.24 -16.02
C PRO A 123 20.12 5.44 -16.49
N GLY A 124 19.61 6.27 -15.57
CA GLY A 124 18.82 7.47 -15.84
C GLY A 124 19.62 8.77 -16.08
N GLU A 125 20.93 8.83 -15.78
CA GLU A 125 21.72 10.07 -15.94
C GLU A 125 22.65 10.10 -17.17
N ALA A 126 22.60 9.12 -18.07
CA ALA A 126 23.39 9.09 -19.30
C ALA A 126 22.76 9.84 -20.50
N CYS A 127 21.66 10.59 -20.30
CA CYS A 127 21.03 11.40 -21.35
C CYS A 127 20.99 12.89 -20.95
N GLY A 128 22.10 13.60 -21.17
CA GLY A 128 22.18 15.03 -20.86
C GLY A 128 23.42 15.73 -21.40
N THR A 129 23.79 15.45 -22.66
CA THR A 129 24.54 16.31 -23.59
C THR A 129 25.39 17.47 -23.03
N GLY A 130 26.71 17.34 -23.21
CA GLY A 130 27.53 18.48 -23.57
C GLY A 130 27.17 18.99 -24.97
N ARG A 131 26.99 20.31 -25.10
CA ARG A 131 27.26 21.12 -26.30
C ARG A 131 27.22 22.59 -25.90
N GLY A 132 28.32 23.30 -26.15
CA GLY A 132 28.48 24.74 -25.93
C GLY A 132 29.90 25.06 -25.50
#